data_AF-A0A929T2P0-F1
#
_entry.id   AF-A0A929T2P0-F1
#
_cell.length_a   1.000
_cell.length_b   1.000
_cell.length_c   1.000
_cell.angle_alpha   90.00
_cell.angle_beta   90.00
_cell.angle_gamma   90.00
#
_symmetry.space_group_name_H-M   'P 1'
#
loop_
_entity.id
_entity.type
_entity.pdbx_description
1 polymer ?
#
loop_
_entity_poly.entity_id
_entity_poly.type
_entity_poly.pdbx_seq_one_letter_code
_entity_poly.pdbx_strand_id
1 'polypeptide(L)'
;MDTSIFQHFRKEEQDFIRKVESWVVSCQEQYAQILTPFLDPRQQFIVEAIVGQFDDIKFRFEGGYIAAERKRCMIYPDFYTPTAEEF
;
A
#
# COMPACT_ATOMS: atom_id res chain seq x y z
N MET A 1 -7.82 14.74 9.71
CA MET A 1 -6.89 13.61 9.95
C MET A 1 -7.51 12.72 11.00
N ASP A 2 -8.06 11.58 10.61
CA ASP A 2 -8.78 10.70 11.51
C ASP A 2 -7.80 9.92 12.38
N THR A 3 -7.59 10.40 13.60
CA THR A 3 -6.63 9.86 14.57
C THR A 3 -6.98 8.44 15.03
N SER A 4 -8.13 7.89 14.59
CA SER A 4 -8.60 6.56 14.95
C SER A 4 -7.79 5.44 14.29
N ILE A 5 -7.31 5.62 13.04
CA ILE A 5 -6.69 4.54 12.26
C ILE A 5 -5.42 3.99 12.94
N PHE A 6 -4.57 4.87 13.49
CA PHE A 6 -3.36 4.46 14.21
C PHE A 6 -3.64 3.80 15.56
N GLN A 7 -4.79 4.09 16.19
CA GLN A 7 -5.19 3.46 17.46
C GLN A 7 -5.58 1.98 17.29
N HIS A 8 -5.71 1.50 16.05
CA HIS A 8 -6.03 0.10 15.74
C HIS A 8 -4.80 -0.78 15.43
N PHE A 9 -3.57 -0.25 15.47
CA PHE A 9 -2.39 -1.06 15.17
C PHE A 9 -1.87 -1.79 16.42
N ARG A 10 -1.78 -3.12 16.30
CA ARG A 10 -1.20 -4.00 17.30
C ARG A 10 0.32 -3.92 17.24
N LYS A 11 0.99 -4.25 18.35
CA LYS A 11 2.47 -4.27 18.41
C LYS A 11 3.09 -5.22 17.40
N GLU A 12 2.42 -6.34 17.09
CA GLU A 12 2.87 -7.33 16.11
C GLU A 12 2.90 -6.78 14.67
N GLU A 13 2.25 -5.64 14.40
CA GLU A 13 2.12 -5.05 13.06
C GLU A 13 3.17 -3.98 12.79
N GLN A 14 3.96 -3.62 13.80
CA GLN A 14 4.95 -2.54 13.73
C GLN A 14 5.99 -2.75 12.63
N ASP A 15 6.49 -3.98 12.47
CA ASP A 15 7.44 -4.31 11.41
C ASP A 15 6.83 -4.12 10.01
N PHE A 16 5.56 -4.49 9.83
CA PHE A 16 4.88 -4.31 8.56
C PHE A 16 4.58 -2.84 8.29
N ILE A 17 4.15 -2.07 9.30
CA ILE A 17 3.94 -0.62 9.19
C ILE A 17 5.22 0.07 8.71
N ARG A 18 6.37 -0.20 9.35
CA ARG A 18 7.67 0.36 8.92
C ARG A 18 8.02 -0.01 7.48
N LYS A 19 7.68 -1.24 7.07
CA LYS A 19 7.89 -1.69 5.69
C LYS A 19 7.04 -0.90 4.70
N VAL A 20 5.78 -0.61 5.05
CA VAL A 20 4.89 0.21 4.22
C VAL A 20 5.39 1.66 4.13
N GLU A 21 5.79 2.25 5.25
CA GLU A 21 6.40 3.59 5.27
C GLU A 21 7.66 3.64 4.38
N SER A 22 8.49 2.61 4.44
CA SER A 22 9.67 2.48 3.56
C SER A 22 9.29 2.41 2.08
N TRP A 23 8.17 1.78 1.71
CA TRP A 23 7.69 1.76 0.33
C TRP A 23 7.23 3.14 -0.13
N VAL A 24 6.53 3.89 0.72
CA VAL A 24 6.10 5.26 0.42
C VAL A 24 7.31 6.15 0.19
N VAL A 25 8.29 6.13 1.10
CA VAL A 25 9.53 6.90 0.96
C VAL A 25 10.26 6.52 -0.33
N SER A 26 10.39 5.22 -0.63
CA SER A 26 11.03 4.77 -1.87
C SER A 26 10.32 5.29 -3.12
N CYS A 27 8.98 5.25 -3.11
CA CYS A 27 8.16 5.76 -4.21
C CYS A 27 8.35 7.27 -4.42
N GLN A 28 8.43 8.04 -3.33
CA GLN A 28 8.65 9.49 -3.36
C GLN A 28 10.06 9.86 -3.83
N GLU A 29 11.09 9.19 -3.31
CA GLU A 29 12.48 9.49 -3.67
C GLU A 29 12.82 9.08 -5.11
N GLN A 30 12.28 7.96 -5.56
CA GLN A 30 12.58 7.41 -6.89
C GLN A 30 11.60 7.90 -7.97
N TYR A 31 10.51 8.55 -7.58
CA TYR A 31 9.42 8.94 -8.49
C TYR A 31 8.93 7.75 -9.35
N ALA A 32 8.93 6.56 -8.76
CA ALA A 32 8.69 5.29 -9.45
C ALA A 32 7.77 4.39 -8.62
N GLN A 33 7.05 3.51 -9.31
CA GLN A 33 6.12 2.58 -8.67
C GLN A 33 6.84 1.49 -7.88
N ILE A 34 6.24 1.08 -6.77
CA ILE A 34 6.65 -0.05 -5.94
C ILE A 34 5.55 -1.11 -6.00
N LEU A 35 5.94 -2.33 -6.36
CA LEU A 35 5.05 -3.49 -6.40
C LEU A 35 5.32 -4.38 -5.20
N THR A 36 4.32 -4.54 -4.33
CA THR A 36 4.45 -5.34 -3.11
C THR A 36 4.41 -6.85 -3.41
N PRO A 37 4.87 -7.69 -2.46
CA PRO A 37 4.44 -9.09 -2.42
C PRO A 37 2.92 -9.20 -2.21
N PHE A 38 2.38 -10.41 -2.34
CA PHE A 38 0.98 -10.69 -1.98
C PHE A 38 0.75 -10.40 -0.50
N LEU A 39 -0.26 -9.56 -0.24
CA LEU A 39 -0.67 -9.10 1.07
C LEU A 39 -1.95 -9.83 1.47
N ASP A 40 -2.04 -10.25 2.73
CA ASP A 40 -3.32 -10.69 3.29
C ASP A 40 -4.28 -9.49 3.53
N PRO A 41 -5.58 -9.72 3.80
CA PRO A 41 -6.54 -8.63 3.98
C PRO A 41 -6.16 -7.62 5.09
N ARG A 42 -5.48 -8.06 6.16
CA ARG A 42 -5.06 -7.16 7.24
C ARG A 42 -3.91 -6.29 6.78
N GLN A 43 -2.94 -6.85 6.07
CA GLN A 43 -1.85 -6.11 5.44
C GLN A 43 -2.34 -5.11 4.39
N GLN A 44 -3.35 -5.47 3.59
CA GLN A 44 -3.98 -4.55 2.63
C GLN A 44 -4.58 -3.33 3.33
N PHE A 45 -5.31 -3.54 4.44
CA PHE A 45 -5.84 -2.45 5.24
C PHE A 45 -4.73 -1.53 5.78
N ILE A 46 -3.63 -2.09 6.28
CA ILE A 46 -2.49 -1.30 6.78
C ILE A 46 -1.89 -0.45 5.65
N VAL A 47 -1.75 -1.01 4.44
CA VAL A 47 -1.27 -0.25 3.27
C VAL A 47 -2.21 0.90 2.94
N GLU A 48 -3.51 0.64 2.80
CA GLU A 48 -4.52 1.67 2.52
C GLU A 48 -4.51 2.78 3.57
N ALA A 49 -4.47 2.40 4.85
CA ALA A 49 -4.43 3.32 5.99
C ALA A 49 -3.21 4.25 5.99
N ILE A 50 -2.04 3.74 5.59
CA ILE A 50 -0.79 4.51 5.58
C ILE A 50 -0.68 5.33 4.29
N VAL A 51 -0.78 4.68 3.13
CA VAL A 51 -0.59 5.33 1.83
C VAL A 51 -1.69 6.35 1.55
N GLY A 52 -2.93 6.09 1.99
CA GLY A 52 -4.04 7.04 1.83
C GLY A 52 -3.90 8.36 2.59
N GLN A 53 -2.83 8.54 3.38
CA GLN A 53 -2.50 9.81 4.04
C GLN A 53 -1.65 10.75 3.17
N PHE A 54 -1.16 10.27 2.02
CA PHE A 54 -0.29 11.03 1.12
C PHE A 54 -1.10 11.42 -0.13
N ASP A 55 -1.23 12.72 -0.39
CA ASP A 55 -2.01 13.23 -1.54
C ASP A 55 -1.30 12.97 -2.88
N ASP A 56 0.05 12.91 -2.87
CA ASP A 56 0.93 12.72 -4.02
C ASP A 56 1.20 11.24 -4.37
N ILE A 57 0.76 10.31 -3.52
CA ILE A 57 1.01 8.87 -3.68
C ILE A 57 -0.32 8.13 -3.71
N LYS A 58 -0.51 7.29 -4.73
CA LYS A 58 -1.68 6.46 -4.89
C LYS A 58 -1.32 4.99 -4.72
N PHE A 59 -2.35 4.19 -4.49
CA PHE A 59 -2.23 2.74 -4.42
C PHE A 59 -3.36 2.05 -5.17
N ARG A 60 -3.12 0.81 -5.60
CA ARG A 60 -4.14 -0.06 -6.20
C ARG A 60 -3.83 -1.52 -5.86
N PHE A 61 -4.87 -2.30 -5.60
CA PHE A 61 -4.75 -3.73 -5.32
C PHE A 61 -5.19 -4.58 -6.51
N GLU A 62 -4.50 -5.70 -6.72
CA GLU A 62 -4.79 -6.69 -7.77
C GLU A 62 -4.47 -8.10 -7.26
N GLY A 63 -5.37 -9.06 -7.47
CA GLY A 63 -5.24 -10.43 -6.94
C GLY A 63 -5.40 -11.54 -7.98
N GLY A 64 -5.32 -11.22 -9.27
CA GLY A 64 -5.45 -12.13 -10.41
C GLY A 64 -6.87 -12.59 -10.72
N TYR A 65 -7.81 -12.48 -9.77
CA TYR A 65 -9.23 -12.77 -9.95
C TYR A 65 -10.11 -11.95 -8.99
N ILE A 66 -11.40 -11.83 -9.30
CA ILE A 66 -12.34 -10.90 -8.65
C ILE A 66 -12.44 -11.11 -7.13
N ALA A 67 -12.43 -12.37 -6.67
CA ALA A 67 -12.63 -12.73 -5.26
C ALA A 67 -11.33 -13.03 -4.50
N ALA A 68 -10.18 -12.64 -5.03
CA ALA A 68 -8.90 -12.95 -4.41
C ALA A 68 -8.74 -12.26 -3.06
N GLU A 69 -8.58 -13.05 -1.98
CA GLU A 69 -8.31 -12.51 -0.65
C GLU A 69 -6.91 -11.91 -0.56
N ARG A 70 -5.90 -12.59 -1.13
CA ARG A 70 -4.53 -12.08 -1.17
C ARG A 70 -4.32 -11.29 -2.46
N LYS A 71 -3.84 -10.06 -2.31
CA LYS A 71 -3.63 -9.14 -3.44
C LYS A 71 -2.24 -8.54 -3.36
N ARG A 72 -1.62 -8.28 -4.50
CA ARG A 72 -0.48 -7.38 -4.61
C ARG A 72 -0.99 -5.95 -4.60
N CYS A 73 -0.19 -5.05 -4.07
CA CYS A 73 -0.43 -3.62 -4.12
C CYS A 73 0.62 -2.97 -5.00
N MET A 74 0.20 -2.06 -5.87
CA MET A 74 1.11 -1.11 -6.47
C MET A 74 0.94 0.23 -5.79
N ILE A 75 2.04 0.78 -5.29
CA ILE A 75 2.14 2.12 -4.71
C ILE A 75 2.88 2.97 -5.74
N TYR A 76 2.34 4.12 -6.12
CA TYR A 76 2.85 4.88 -7.26
C TYR A 76 2.55 6.39 -7.14
N PRO A 77 3.35 7.26 -7.78
CA PRO A 77 3.06 8.70 -7.81
C PRO A 77 1.77 9.02 -8.55
N ASP A 78 1.10 10.12 -8.19
CA ASP A 78 -0.19 10.52 -8.75
C ASP A 78 -0.20 10.71 -10.29
N PHE A 79 0.94 11.05 -10.89
CA PHE A 79 1.11 11.20 -12.33
C PHE A 79 1.21 9.88 -13.09
N TYR A 80 1.40 8.75 -12.40
CA TYR A 80 1.46 7.42 -13.00
C TYR A 80 0.12 6.70 -12.82
N THR A 81 -0.26 5.88 -13.80
CA THR A 81 -1.48 5.06 -13.72
C THR A 81 -1.15 3.64 -14.17
N PRO A 82 -1.15 2.66 -13.27
CA PRO A 82 -0.78 1.29 -13.63
C PRO A 82 -1.86 0.57 -14.42
N THR A 83 -1.41 -0.23 -15.37
CA THR A 83 -2.23 -1.22 -16.08
C THR A 83 -2.36 -2.51 -15.26
N ALA A 84 -3.37 -3.32 -15.55
CA ALA A 84 -3.55 -4.59 -14.83
C ALA A 84 -2.40 -5.57 -15.08
N GLU A 85 -1.76 -5.53 -16.25
CA GLU A 85 -0.67 -6.44 -16.63
C GLU A 85 0.66 -6.16 -15.91
N GLU A 86 0.78 -5.01 -15.24
CA GLU A 86 1.98 -4.61 -14.48
C GLU A 86 1.97 -5.11 -13.02
N PHE A 87 0.87 -5.74 -12.58
CA PHE A 87 0.71 -6.30 -11.24
C PHE A 87 1.30 -7.71 -11.11
#